data_AF-A0A9W7KSB7-F1
#
_entry.id   AF-A0A9W7KSB7-F1
#
_cell.length_a   1.000
_cell.length_b   1.000
_cell.length_c   1.000
_cell.angle_alpha   90.00
_cell.angle_beta   90.00
_cell.angle_gamma   90.00
#
_symmetry.space_group_name_H-M   'P 1'
#
loop_
_entity.id
_entity.type
_entity.pdbx_description
1 polymer ?
#
loop_
_entity_poly.entity_id
_entity_poly.type
_entity_poly.pdbx_seq_one_letter_code
_entity_poly.pdbx_strand_id
1 'polypeptide(L)'
;MSNTQQAVTPPSPYPSVVGAERAPQDPGKVYEATQSPRLVHWYIICAASLVVFASVINTNIANNSIQSYTIAAGSVSFGLSLIAILCHIIPVLAGWAVGKAVAPLKEFWVLAFLAIWWIVAVALITQSGGISGDSLNLYYSSWLAGIITFIALNSWFVSRGSLSAKDFVNTSPTLVAWYFMFLASAVVMGSASNEYDHNQIASSNSNQKSDYIYAISIGTIGCFLSLLVILSNFQVNFISRFLIPGGFFELFLAFCLVGLYVTAVIILTRANGIANETGNLYYSIWVCFFGTFWLIAKWRRKAETTPQSVTNDHNIDGDNLEDL
;
A
#
# COMPACT_ATOMS: atom_id res chain seq x y z
N MET A 1 -39.09 -3.76 50.89
CA MET A 1 -37.68 -3.46 50.58
C MET A 1 -37.20 -4.52 49.60
N SER A 2 -37.22 -4.22 48.29
CA SER A 2 -36.80 -5.16 47.24
C SER A 2 -35.31 -4.94 46.94
N ASN A 3 -34.48 -5.94 47.23
CA ASN A 3 -33.09 -5.95 46.81
C ASN A 3 -33.01 -6.26 45.32
N THR A 4 -32.89 -5.21 44.50
CA THR A 4 -32.57 -5.34 43.09
C THR A 4 -31.10 -5.72 42.97
N GLN A 5 -30.83 -7.01 42.76
CA GLN A 5 -29.49 -7.49 42.42
C GLN A 5 -29.09 -6.87 41.07
N GLN A 6 -28.08 -6.00 41.07
CA GLN A 6 -27.44 -5.52 39.85
C GLN A 6 -26.75 -6.71 39.19
N ALA A 7 -27.23 -7.08 38.00
CA ALA A 7 -26.57 -8.07 37.16
C ALA A 7 -25.17 -7.56 36.79
N VAL A 8 -24.14 -8.26 37.28
CA VAL A 8 -22.75 -8.03 36.88
C VAL A 8 -22.64 -8.45 35.42
N THR A 9 -22.54 -7.48 34.52
CA THR A 9 -22.30 -7.77 33.10
C THR A 9 -20.91 -8.39 32.97
N PRO A 10 -20.77 -9.56 32.31
CA PRO A 10 -19.47 -10.17 32.10
C PRO A 10 -18.55 -9.21 31.32
N PRO A 11 -17.26 -9.15 31.66
CA PRO A 11 -16.31 -8.29 30.98
C PRO A 11 -16.31 -8.62 29.49
N SER A 12 -16.47 -7.59 28.66
CA SER A 12 -16.36 -7.72 27.21
C SER A 12 -15.00 -8.35 26.88
N PRO A 13 -14.95 -9.48 26.15
CA PRO A 13 -13.68 -10.12 25.76
C PRO A 13 -12.93 -9.31 24.69
N TYR A 14 -13.58 -8.29 24.13
CA TYR A 14 -12.91 -7.33 23.27
C TYR A 14 -12.40 -6.19 24.14
N PRO A 15 -11.09 -5.89 24.12
CA PRO A 15 -10.65 -4.59 24.60
C PRO A 15 -11.51 -3.57 23.87
N SER A 16 -12.25 -2.75 24.61
CA SER A 16 -12.77 -1.54 24.02
C SER A 16 -11.56 -0.92 23.36
N VAL A 17 -11.61 -0.78 22.03
CA VAL A 17 -10.72 0.14 21.36
C VAL A 17 -11.19 1.48 21.89
N VAL A 18 -10.70 1.82 23.08
CA VAL A 18 -10.86 3.10 23.74
C VAL A 18 -10.35 4.05 22.68
N GLY A 19 -11.31 4.61 21.94
CA GLY A 19 -11.04 5.36 20.73
C GLY A 19 -10.01 6.38 21.12
N ALA A 20 -8.82 6.27 20.50
CA ALA A 20 -7.59 6.97 20.89
C ALA A 20 -7.96 8.28 21.58
N GLU A 21 -7.89 8.28 22.92
CA GLU A 21 -8.33 9.38 23.76
C GLU A 21 -7.63 10.61 23.19
N ARG A 22 -8.40 11.45 22.48
CA ARG A 22 -7.83 12.57 21.73
C ARG A 22 -7.09 13.35 22.80
N ALA A 23 -5.76 13.39 22.68
CA ALA A 23 -4.93 14.18 23.59
C ALA A 23 -5.64 15.53 23.76
N PRO A 24 -5.97 15.93 25.00
CA PRO A 24 -6.84 17.07 25.25
C PRO A 24 -6.31 18.24 24.44
N GLN A 25 -7.11 18.67 23.45
CA GLN A 25 -6.73 19.79 22.61
C GLN A 25 -6.59 20.98 23.53
N ASP A 26 -5.37 21.47 23.70
CA ASP A 26 -5.04 22.63 24.51
C ASP A 26 -5.92 23.81 24.04
N PRO A 27 -6.94 24.22 24.81
CA PRO A 27 -7.95 25.16 24.36
C PRO A 27 -7.38 26.56 24.09
N GLY A 28 -6.12 26.82 24.46
CA GLY A 28 -5.41 28.06 24.18
C GLY A 28 -4.57 28.06 22.89
N LYS A 29 -4.32 26.91 22.26
CA LYS A 29 -3.60 26.86 20.99
C LYS A 29 -4.58 27.04 19.85
N VAL A 30 -4.75 28.29 19.41
CA VAL A 30 -5.27 28.59 18.08
C VAL A 30 -4.33 27.87 17.10
N TYR A 31 -4.74 26.70 16.61
CA TYR A 31 -4.03 26.05 15.52
C TYR A 31 -4.00 27.07 14.39
N GLU A 32 -2.81 27.60 14.10
CA GLU A 32 -2.59 28.37 12.89
C GLU A 32 -3.00 27.46 11.72
N ALA A 33 -4.20 27.69 11.19
CA ALA A 33 -4.80 26.90 10.11
C ALA A 33 -3.99 26.96 8.80
N THR A 34 -2.87 27.69 8.82
CA THR A 34 -2.01 28.00 7.68
C THR A 34 -1.05 26.87 7.30
N GLN A 35 -0.82 25.85 8.15
CA GLN A 35 0.08 24.75 7.80
C GLN A 35 -0.55 23.37 7.97
N SER A 36 -1.41 23.00 7.02
CA SER A 36 -1.81 21.60 6.85
C SER A 36 -0.57 20.74 6.55
N PRO A 37 -0.37 19.60 7.22
CA PRO A 37 0.75 18.70 6.93
C PRO A 37 0.70 18.14 5.50
N ARG A 38 -0.43 18.29 4.81
CA ARG A 38 -0.62 17.84 3.43
C ARG A 38 -0.07 18.78 2.37
N LEU A 39 0.30 20.01 2.73
CA LEU A 39 0.86 20.98 1.77
C LEU A 39 2.10 20.44 1.05
N VAL A 40 2.97 19.71 1.78
CA VAL A 40 4.14 19.05 1.20
C VAL A 40 3.75 18.03 0.14
N HIS A 41 2.70 17.24 0.36
CA HIS A 41 2.23 16.26 -0.62
C HIS A 41 1.69 16.94 -1.88
N TRP A 42 0.97 18.06 -1.74
CA TRP A 42 0.49 18.83 -2.89
C TRP A 42 1.63 19.36 -3.75
N TYR A 43 2.73 19.85 -3.15
CA TYR A 43 3.93 20.26 -3.88
C TYR A 43 4.54 19.11 -4.68
N ILE A 44 4.66 17.92 -4.08
CA ILE A 44 5.25 16.77 -4.76
C ILE A 44 4.33 16.27 -5.88
N ILE A 45 3.00 16.21 -5.67
CA ILE A 45 2.03 15.87 -6.73
C ILE A 45 2.14 16.87 -7.88
N CYS A 46 2.22 18.17 -7.58
CA CYS A 46 2.37 19.23 -8.58
C CYS A 46 3.63 19.06 -9.42
N ALA A 47 4.79 18.90 -8.76
CA ALA A 47 6.07 18.71 -9.43
C ALA A 47 6.10 17.42 -10.27
N ALA A 48 5.66 16.29 -9.71
CA ALA A 48 5.63 15.02 -10.42
C ALA A 48 4.68 15.06 -11.64
N SER A 49 3.51 15.68 -11.50
CA SER A 49 2.54 15.85 -12.59
C SER A 49 3.07 16.75 -13.70
N LEU A 50 3.82 17.81 -13.34
CA LEU A 50 4.52 18.67 -14.30
C LEU A 50 5.57 17.89 -15.08
N VAL A 51 6.37 17.03 -14.41
CA VAL A 51 7.34 16.18 -15.09
C VAL A 51 6.66 15.19 -16.04
N VAL A 52 5.54 14.59 -15.64
CA VAL A 52 4.73 13.72 -16.52
C VAL A 52 4.27 14.48 -17.76
N PHE A 53 3.67 15.66 -17.59
CA PHE A 53 3.19 16.50 -18.69
C PHE A 53 4.33 17.00 -19.60
N ALA A 54 5.45 17.44 -19.04
CA ALA A 54 6.58 17.92 -19.84
C ALA A 54 7.28 16.77 -20.58
N SER A 55 7.38 15.58 -19.98
CA SER A 55 8.07 14.44 -20.57
C SER A 55 7.32 13.88 -21.78
N VAL A 56 5.99 13.82 -21.74
CA VAL A 56 5.16 13.27 -22.83
C VAL A 56 5.15 14.13 -24.10
N ILE A 57 5.46 15.42 -23.99
CA ILE A 57 5.57 16.31 -25.16
C ILE A 57 6.79 15.92 -26.02
N ASN A 58 7.84 15.38 -25.42
CA ASN A 58 9.08 15.02 -26.10
C ASN A 58 9.12 13.58 -26.62
N THR A 59 8.08 12.77 -26.38
CA THR A 59 8.03 11.37 -26.83
C THR A 59 7.44 11.28 -28.24
N ASN A 60 8.11 10.55 -29.15
CA ASN A 60 7.71 10.39 -30.56
C ASN A 60 6.82 9.16 -30.78
N ILE A 61 5.79 8.96 -29.97
CA ILE A 61 4.96 7.76 -30.04
C ILE A 61 3.78 7.93 -30.99
N ALA A 62 3.59 6.98 -31.91
CA ALA A 62 2.51 7.00 -32.90
C ALA A 62 1.10 6.76 -32.32
N ASN A 63 0.99 6.29 -31.07
CA ASN A 63 -0.29 6.05 -30.41
C ASN A 63 -0.86 7.31 -29.76
N ASN A 64 -1.62 8.07 -30.55
CA ASN A 64 -2.23 9.33 -30.15
C ASN A 64 -3.14 9.22 -28.90
N SER A 65 -3.75 8.06 -28.64
CA SER A 65 -4.72 7.90 -27.55
C SER A 65 -4.08 7.88 -26.16
N ILE A 66 -3.05 7.03 -25.97
CA ILE A 66 -2.31 6.92 -24.70
C ILE A 66 -1.54 8.21 -24.43
N GLN A 67 -0.95 8.81 -25.47
CA GLN A 67 -0.26 10.09 -25.35
C GLN A 67 -1.23 11.19 -24.89
N SER A 68 -2.40 11.31 -25.52
CA SER A 68 -3.42 12.28 -25.13
C SER A 68 -3.90 12.08 -23.69
N TYR A 69 -4.14 10.83 -23.27
CA TYR A 69 -4.52 10.53 -21.90
C TYR A 69 -3.40 10.89 -20.90
N THR A 70 -2.15 10.61 -21.23
CA THR A 70 -0.98 10.94 -20.40
C THR A 70 -0.82 12.46 -20.24
N ILE A 71 -0.99 13.21 -21.33
CA ILE A 71 -1.03 14.68 -21.33
C ILE A 71 -2.14 15.17 -20.40
N ALA A 72 -3.35 14.63 -20.55
CA ALA A 72 -4.50 14.98 -19.70
C ALA A 72 -4.21 14.66 -18.22
N ALA A 73 -3.64 13.49 -17.93
CA ALA A 73 -3.36 13.08 -16.56
C ALA A 73 -2.33 13.97 -15.87
N GLY A 74 -1.23 14.32 -16.56
CA GLY A 74 -0.23 15.26 -16.05
C GLY A 74 -0.78 16.67 -15.89
N SER A 75 -1.44 17.22 -16.92
CA SER A 75 -1.93 18.62 -16.91
C SER A 75 -3.08 18.86 -15.92
N VAL A 76 -4.06 17.96 -15.83
CA VAL A 76 -5.18 18.08 -14.88
C VAL A 76 -4.67 17.95 -13.44
N SER A 77 -3.81 16.97 -13.16
CA SER A 77 -3.25 16.78 -11.82
C SER A 77 -2.36 17.96 -11.40
N PHE A 78 -1.57 18.51 -12.32
CA PHE A 78 -0.80 19.73 -12.12
C PHE A 78 -1.71 20.92 -11.78
N GLY A 79 -2.77 21.15 -12.56
CA GLY A 79 -3.72 22.24 -12.32
C GLY A 79 -4.43 22.11 -10.97
N LEU A 80 -4.95 20.93 -10.64
CA LEU A 80 -5.64 20.67 -9.36
C LEU A 80 -4.71 20.86 -8.16
N SER A 81 -3.48 20.34 -8.23
CA SER A 81 -2.50 20.48 -7.15
C SER A 81 -2.00 21.92 -7.01
N LEU A 82 -1.82 22.66 -8.11
CA LEU A 82 -1.49 24.09 -8.06
C LEU A 82 -2.61 24.91 -7.40
N ILE A 83 -3.88 24.65 -7.74
CA ILE A 83 -5.03 25.29 -7.07
C ILE A 83 -5.02 24.97 -5.58
N ALA A 84 -4.79 23.71 -5.19
CA ALA A 84 -4.72 23.32 -3.79
C ALA A 84 -3.59 24.05 -3.03
N ILE A 85 -2.41 24.19 -3.63
CA ILE A 85 -1.28 24.96 -3.08
C ILE A 85 -1.68 26.43 -2.90
N LEU A 86 -2.27 27.07 -3.92
CA LEU A 86 -2.72 28.46 -3.84
C LEU A 86 -3.77 28.67 -2.75
N CYS A 87 -4.69 27.71 -2.60
CA CYS A 87 -5.68 27.71 -1.51
C CYS A 87 -5.04 27.59 -0.12
N HIS A 88 -3.85 27.02 0.01
CA HIS A 88 -3.12 26.97 1.28
C HIS A 88 -2.33 28.25 1.57
N ILE A 89 -1.76 28.88 0.54
CA ILE A 89 -0.87 30.05 0.70
C ILE A 89 -1.67 31.37 0.79
N ILE A 90 -2.72 31.52 -0.01
CA ILE A 90 -3.46 32.78 -0.14
C ILE A 90 -4.61 32.80 0.88
N PRO A 91 -4.60 33.67 1.92
CA PRO A 91 -5.60 33.64 2.99
C PRO A 91 -7.05 33.81 2.51
N VAL A 92 -7.26 34.61 1.45
CA VAL A 92 -8.58 34.81 0.84
C VAL A 92 -9.12 33.51 0.24
N LEU A 93 -8.27 32.77 -0.48
CA LEU A 93 -8.63 31.46 -1.03
C LEU A 93 -8.72 30.40 0.06
N ALA A 94 -7.89 30.48 1.10
CA ALA A 94 -7.96 29.62 2.26
C ALA A 94 -9.31 29.74 2.97
N GLY A 95 -9.86 30.96 3.11
CA GLY A 95 -11.21 31.13 3.65
C GLY A 95 -12.29 30.38 2.85
N TRP A 96 -12.19 30.37 1.52
CA TRP A 96 -13.13 29.69 0.63
C TRP A 96 -12.93 28.17 0.57
N ALA A 97 -11.68 27.74 0.56
CA ALA A 97 -11.27 26.34 0.40
C ALA A 97 -11.16 25.57 1.71
N VAL A 98 -10.90 26.26 2.84
CA VAL A 98 -10.63 25.73 4.20
C VAL A 98 -11.74 26.12 5.22
N GLY A 99 -12.81 26.79 4.79
CA GLY A 99 -13.97 27.15 5.62
C GLY A 99 -14.53 26.03 6.51
N LYS A 100 -15.02 26.41 7.71
CA LYS A 100 -15.09 25.60 8.95
C LYS A 100 -15.76 24.21 8.92
N ALA A 101 -16.48 23.80 7.86
CA ALA A 101 -17.10 22.47 7.81
C ALA A 101 -17.07 21.79 6.42
N VAL A 102 -17.24 22.54 5.32
CA VAL A 102 -17.42 21.97 3.96
C VAL A 102 -16.10 21.82 3.20
N ALA A 103 -15.13 22.68 3.49
CA ALA A 103 -13.77 22.61 2.97
C ALA A 103 -13.11 21.22 2.95
N PRO A 104 -13.10 20.48 4.07
CA PRO A 104 -12.40 19.21 4.08
C PRO A 104 -13.01 18.15 3.17
N LEU A 105 -14.31 18.25 2.89
CA LEU A 105 -14.97 17.31 2.00
C LEU A 105 -14.56 17.58 0.54
N LYS A 106 -14.34 18.84 0.15
CA LYS A 106 -13.82 19.19 -1.17
C LYS A 106 -12.42 18.61 -1.37
N GLU A 107 -11.53 18.81 -0.40
CA GLU A 107 -10.17 18.24 -0.44
C GLU A 107 -10.21 16.71 -0.57
N PHE A 108 -11.10 16.05 0.18
CA PHE A 108 -11.30 14.60 0.07
C PHE A 108 -11.70 14.18 -1.34
N TRP A 109 -12.72 14.80 -1.94
CA TRP A 109 -13.17 14.42 -3.27
C TRP A 109 -12.10 14.64 -4.34
N VAL A 110 -11.30 15.70 -4.23
CA VAL A 110 -10.17 15.94 -5.14
C VAL A 110 -9.10 14.85 -4.95
N LEU A 111 -8.72 14.52 -3.72
CA LEU A 111 -7.74 13.46 -3.45
C LEU A 111 -8.24 12.08 -3.85
N ALA A 112 -9.52 11.77 -3.62
CA ALA A 112 -10.14 10.51 -4.02
C ALA A 112 -10.22 10.39 -5.55
N PHE A 113 -10.61 11.46 -6.23
CA PHE A 113 -10.56 11.54 -7.69
C PHE A 113 -9.15 11.30 -8.21
N LEU A 114 -8.15 12.04 -7.70
CA LEU A 114 -6.76 11.88 -8.09
C LEU A 114 -6.24 10.47 -7.80
N ALA A 115 -6.63 9.84 -6.69
CA ALA A 115 -6.20 8.49 -6.35
C ALA A 115 -6.69 7.49 -7.40
N ILE A 116 -7.97 7.51 -7.74
CA ILE A 116 -8.55 6.64 -8.79
C ILE A 116 -7.93 6.96 -10.15
N TRP A 117 -7.78 8.25 -10.45
CA TRP A 117 -7.20 8.74 -11.70
C TRP A 117 -5.76 8.25 -11.89
N TRP A 118 -4.92 8.31 -10.86
CA TRP A 118 -3.54 7.85 -10.92
C TRP A 118 -3.40 6.33 -10.93
N ILE A 119 -4.36 5.54 -10.40
CA ILE A 119 -4.37 4.08 -10.62
C ILE A 119 -4.44 3.80 -12.12
N VAL A 120 -5.39 4.41 -12.83
CA VAL A 120 -5.59 4.22 -14.26
C VAL A 120 -4.41 4.78 -15.05
N ALA A 121 -3.92 5.97 -14.69
CA ALA A 121 -2.79 6.59 -15.36
C ALA A 121 -1.49 5.79 -15.22
N VAL A 122 -1.15 5.34 -14.01
CA VAL A 122 0.03 4.48 -13.82
C VAL A 122 -0.12 3.20 -14.64
N ALA A 123 -1.28 2.55 -14.63
CA ALA A 123 -1.51 1.32 -15.42
C ALA A 123 -1.29 1.55 -16.93
N LEU A 124 -1.87 2.61 -17.51
CA LEU A 124 -1.77 2.90 -18.95
C LEU A 124 -0.39 3.46 -19.38
N ILE A 125 0.27 4.24 -18.52
CA ILE A 125 1.57 4.84 -18.82
C ILE A 125 2.67 3.78 -18.74
N THR A 126 2.57 2.85 -17.79
CA THR A 126 3.62 1.90 -17.43
C THR A 126 3.44 0.49 -18.00
N GLN A 127 2.32 0.21 -18.68
CA GLN A 127 2.13 -1.04 -19.40
C GLN A 127 3.24 -1.29 -20.44
N SER A 128 3.37 -2.55 -20.85
CA SER A 128 4.18 -2.95 -22.02
C SER A 128 3.84 -2.10 -23.23
N GLY A 129 4.86 -1.65 -23.98
CA GLY A 129 4.67 -0.78 -25.14
C GLY A 129 4.02 0.57 -24.80
N GLY A 130 3.85 0.87 -23.51
CA GLY A 130 3.36 2.13 -23.00
C GLY A 130 4.42 3.23 -23.14
N ILE A 131 3.97 4.47 -23.00
CA ILE A 131 4.78 5.65 -23.27
C ILE A 131 5.97 5.86 -22.33
N SER A 132 5.95 5.19 -21.17
CA SER A 132 7.06 5.25 -20.22
C SER A 132 8.30 4.48 -20.64
N GLY A 133 8.20 3.58 -21.63
CA GLY A 133 9.38 2.88 -22.20
C GLY A 133 10.39 3.85 -22.82
N ASP A 134 9.91 4.96 -23.39
CA ASP A 134 10.75 5.98 -24.03
C ASP A 134 11.37 6.98 -23.05
N SER A 135 10.85 7.05 -21.83
CA SER A 135 11.28 8.04 -20.83
C SER A 135 11.16 7.52 -19.41
N LEU A 136 12.31 7.22 -18.80
CA LEU A 136 12.39 6.86 -17.39
C LEU A 136 11.80 7.95 -16.47
N ASN A 137 11.91 9.22 -16.84
CA ASN A 137 11.31 10.32 -16.07
C ASN A 137 9.78 10.19 -16.01
N LEU A 138 9.15 9.78 -17.11
CA LEU A 138 7.71 9.55 -17.17
C LEU A 138 7.31 8.33 -16.33
N TYR A 139 8.11 7.26 -16.38
CA TYR A 139 7.93 6.09 -15.53
C TYR A 139 7.94 6.44 -14.04
N TYR A 140 9.03 7.04 -13.55
CA TYR A 140 9.19 7.32 -12.12
C TYR A 140 8.25 8.41 -11.61
N SER A 141 8.00 9.44 -12.42
CA SER A 141 7.15 10.55 -11.99
C SER A 141 5.68 10.18 -11.92
N SER A 142 5.20 9.27 -12.80
CA SER A 142 3.82 8.76 -12.71
C SER A 142 3.62 7.91 -11.45
N TRP A 143 4.55 7.01 -11.14
CA TRP A 143 4.54 6.25 -9.89
C TRP A 143 4.61 7.15 -8.65
N LEU A 144 5.51 8.15 -8.66
CA LEU A 144 5.64 9.11 -7.55
C LEU A 144 4.33 9.89 -7.34
N ALA A 145 3.72 10.41 -8.41
CA ALA A 145 2.45 11.13 -8.32
C ALA A 145 1.34 10.24 -7.73
N GLY A 146 1.24 8.99 -8.19
CA GLY A 146 0.29 8.01 -7.65
C GLY A 146 0.51 7.74 -6.16
N ILE A 147 1.73 7.35 -5.77
CA ILE A 147 2.07 7.02 -4.37
C ILE A 147 1.80 8.21 -3.44
N ILE A 148 2.24 9.41 -3.80
CA ILE A 148 2.06 10.60 -2.97
C ILE A 148 0.58 10.97 -2.85
N THR A 149 -0.21 10.76 -3.91
CA THR A 149 -1.67 10.96 -3.85
C THR A 149 -2.31 10.04 -2.81
N PHE A 150 -1.92 8.76 -2.74
CA PHE A 150 -2.41 7.86 -1.70
C PHE A 150 -1.93 8.27 -0.30
N ILE A 151 -0.69 8.74 -0.16
CA ILE A 151 -0.18 9.24 1.13
C ILE A 151 -0.95 10.48 1.57
N ALA A 152 -1.25 11.40 0.65
CA ALA A 152 -2.06 12.59 0.90
C ALA A 152 -3.48 12.22 1.33
N LEU A 153 -4.12 11.28 0.63
CA LEU A 153 -5.45 10.77 0.96
C LEU A 153 -5.47 10.09 2.34
N ASN A 154 -4.47 9.25 2.64
CA ASN A 154 -4.33 8.63 3.96
C ASN A 154 -4.14 9.70 5.06
N SER A 155 -3.31 10.71 4.81
CA SER A 155 -3.11 11.83 5.75
C SER A 155 -4.40 12.62 6.01
N TRP A 156 -5.28 12.69 5.00
CA TRP A 156 -6.61 13.26 5.17
C TRP A 156 -7.47 12.42 6.12
N PHE A 157 -7.53 11.10 5.93
CA PHE A 157 -8.26 10.19 6.83
C PHE A 157 -7.77 10.28 8.28
N VAL A 158 -6.44 10.27 8.48
CA VAL A 158 -5.83 10.43 9.82
C VAL A 158 -6.26 11.73 10.47
N SER A 159 -6.23 12.85 9.74
CA SER A 159 -6.60 14.16 10.29
C SER A 159 -8.09 14.27 10.69
N ARG A 160 -8.92 13.35 10.21
CA ARG A 160 -10.36 13.28 10.53
C ARG A 160 -10.70 12.28 11.61
N GLY A 161 -9.70 11.53 12.13
CA GLY A 161 -9.94 10.40 13.01
C GLY A 161 -10.75 9.28 12.33
N SER A 162 -10.68 9.20 11.00
CA SER A 162 -11.21 8.06 10.24
C SER A 162 -10.19 6.92 10.24
N LEU A 163 -10.59 5.75 9.74
CA LEU A 163 -9.71 4.60 9.54
C LEU A 163 -8.52 5.00 8.66
N SER A 164 -7.33 4.98 9.25
CA SER A 164 -6.08 5.22 8.55
C SER A 164 -5.53 3.91 8.00
N ALA A 165 -4.71 3.99 6.95
CA ALA A 165 -3.93 2.85 6.45
C ALA A 165 -3.10 2.20 7.57
N LYS A 166 -2.63 3.01 8.53
CA LYS A 166 -1.90 2.55 9.71
C LYS A 166 -2.76 1.60 10.56
N ASP A 167 -4.05 1.85 10.70
CA ASP A 167 -4.96 1.00 11.47
C ASP A 167 -5.17 -0.36 10.80
N PHE A 168 -5.25 -0.40 9.47
CA PHE A 168 -5.35 -1.65 8.72
C PHE A 168 -4.07 -2.49 8.83
N VAL A 169 -2.90 -1.85 8.70
CA VAL A 169 -1.62 -2.58 8.62
C VAL A 169 -1.01 -2.90 9.98
N ASN A 170 -1.40 -2.21 11.05
CA ASN A 170 -0.86 -2.46 12.39
C ASN A 170 -1.45 -3.70 13.09
N THR A 171 -2.43 -4.37 12.48
CA THR A 171 -2.99 -5.63 13.00
C THR A 171 -1.92 -6.71 13.18
N SER A 172 -0.88 -6.73 12.33
CA SER A 172 0.27 -7.62 12.47
C SER A 172 1.56 -6.95 11.94
N PRO A 173 2.72 -7.15 12.58
CA PRO A 173 3.98 -6.55 12.16
C PRO A 173 4.46 -6.97 10.75
N THR A 174 3.96 -8.10 10.24
CA THR A 174 4.27 -8.62 8.90
C THR A 174 3.26 -8.19 7.83
N LEU A 175 2.09 -7.66 8.23
CA LEU A 175 0.97 -7.41 7.32
C LEU A 175 1.30 -6.34 6.26
N VAL A 176 2.05 -5.31 6.62
CA VAL A 176 2.58 -4.32 5.66
C VAL A 176 3.36 -5.01 4.54
N ALA A 177 4.26 -5.93 4.89
CA ALA A 177 5.09 -6.63 3.91
C ALA A 177 4.22 -7.51 3.00
N TRP A 178 3.19 -8.17 3.54
CA TRP A 178 2.23 -8.94 2.75
C TRP A 178 1.43 -8.10 1.75
N TYR A 179 1.03 -6.87 2.11
CA TYR A 179 0.39 -5.96 1.16
C TYR A 179 1.33 -5.56 0.02
N PHE A 180 2.59 -5.24 0.34
CA PHE A 180 3.60 -4.95 -0.70
C PHE A 180 3.85 -6.16 -1.60
N MET A 181 3.95 -7.35 -1.02
CA MET A 181 4.09 -8.60 -1.78
C MET A 181 2.90 -8.84 -2.69
N PHE A 182 1.67 -8.67 -2.20
CA PHE A 182 0.46 -8.83 -3.00
C PHE A 182 0.45 -7.88 -4.21
N LEU A 183 0.70 -6.59 -3.98
CA LEU A 183 0.69 -5.57 -5.04
C LEU A 183 1.81 -5.79 -6.05
N ALA A 184 3.04 -6.04 -5.58
CA ALA A 184 4.17 -6.28 -6.48
C ALA A 184 3.96 -7.56 -7.30
N SER A 185 3.46 -8.64 -6.69
CA SER A 185 3.12 -9.87 -7.41
C SER A 185 2.03 -9.66 -8.45
N ALA A 186 1.06 -8.78 -8.17
CA ALA A 186 -0.02 -8.45 -9.10
C ALA A 186 0.53 -7.68 -10.31
N VAL A 187 1.50 -6.79 -10.07
CA VAL A 187 2.23 -6.11 -11.15
C VAL A 187 3.06 -7.10 -11.97
N VAL A 188 3.75 -8.07 -11.35
CA VAL A 188 4.48 -9.14 -12.06
C VAL A 188 3.51 -9.92 -12.97
N MET A 189 2.42 -10.44 -12.39
CA MET A 189 1.42 -11.22 -13.11
C MET A 189 0.77 -10.42 -14.25
N GLY A 190 0.33 -9.20 -13.97
CA GLY A 190 -0.35 -8.34 -14.94
C GLY A 190 0.59 -7.91 -16.07
N SER A 191 1.81 -7.49 -15.75
CA SER A 191 2.80 -7.06 -16.75
C SER A 191 3.21 -8.23 -17.64
N ALA A 192 3.50 -9.39 -17.07
CA ALA A 192 3.86 -10.58 -17.84
C ALA A 192 2.70 -11.08 -18.71
N SER A 193 1.46 -11.02 -18.21
CA SER A 193 0.27 -11.40 -18.99
C SER A 193 0.03 -10.46 -20.16
N ASN A 194 0.18 -9.15 -19.95
CA ASN A 194 0.02 -8.14 -20.99
C ASN A 194 1.08 -8.28 -22.08
N GLU A 195 2.35 -8.49 -21.70
CA GLU A 195 3.44 -8.76 -22.64
C GLU A 195 3.24 -10.06 -23.42
N TYR A 196 2.76 -11.11 -22.75
CA TYR A 196 2.49 -12.40 -23.37
C TYR A 196 1.43 -12.28 -24.48
N ASP A 197 0.39 -11.48 -24.26
CA ASP A 197 -0.65 -11.19 -25.24
C ASP A 197 -0.15 -10.28 -26.37
N HIS A 198 0.53 -9.17 -26.02
CA HIS A 198 0.98 -8.17 -26.97
C HIS A 198 1.99 -8.72 -27.99
N ASN A 199 2.92 -9.54 -27.54
CA ASN A 199 4.00 -10.07 -28.40
C ASN A 199 3.55 -11.23 -29.30
N GLN A 200 2.26 -11.62 -29.29
CA GLN A 200 1.68 -12.71 -30.10
C GLN A 200 2.64 -13.92 -30.22
N ILE A 201 3.18 -14.34 -29.08
CA ILE A 201 4.26 -15.34 -28.95
C ILE A 201 3.86 -16.74 -29.46
N ALA A 202 2.64 -16.90 -29.97
CA ALA A 202 2.25 -18.04 -30.79
C ALA A 202 3.22 -18.32 -31.96
N SER A 203 3.99 -17.31 -32.40
CA SER A 203 4.91 -17.42 -33.55
C SER A 203 6.41 -17.31 -33.20
N SER A 204 6.77 -17.01 -31.94
CA SER A 204 8.16 -16.66 -31.56
C SER A 204 8.87 -17.75 -30.76
N ASN A 205 10.17 -17.55 -30.51
CA ASN A 205 11.08 -18.49 -29.84
C ASN A 205 10.45 -19.18 -28.61
N SER A 206 10.47 -20.52 -28.59
CA SER A 206 9.87 -21.34 -27.53
C SER A 206 10.33 -20.97 -26.12
N ASN A 207 11.55 -20.46 -25.98
CA ASN A 207 12.16 -20.10 -24.70
C ASN A 207 11.56 -18.82 -24.07
N GLN A 208 11.22 -17.80 -24.86
CA GLN A 208 10.59 -16.60 -24.32
C GLN A 208 9.17 -16.90 -23.84
N LYS A 209 8.45 -17.75 -24.59
CA LYS A 209 7.13 -18.23 -24.19
C LYS A 209 7.13 -18.87 -22.80
N SER A 210 8.10 -19.76 -22.53
CA SER A 210 8.21 -20.40 -21.22
C SER A 210 8.54 -19.40 -20.11
N ASP A 211 9.37 -18.39 -20.38
CA ASP A 211 9.75 -17.37 -19.40
C ASP A 211 8.55 -16.51 -18.99
N TYR A 212 7.69 -16.12 -19.94
CA TYR A 212 6.45 -15.39 -19.62
C TYR A 212 5.47 -16.23 -18.83
N ILE A 213 5.24 -17.48 -19.22
CA ILE A 213 4.36 -18.40 -18.47
C ILE A 213 4.87 -18.60 -17.04
N TYR A 214 6.19 -18.71 -16.88
CA TYR A 214 6.84 -18.80 -15.58
C TYR A 214 6.64 -17.53 -14.74
N ALA A 215 6.82 -16.35 -15.32
CA ALA A 215 6.57 -15.08 -14.64
C ALA A 215 5.11 -14.90 -14.21
N ILE A 216 4.15 -15.22 -15.09
CA ILE A 216 2.72 -15.21 -14.77
C ILE A 216 2.44 -16.15 -13.60
N SER A 217 2.97 -17.38 -13.66
CA SER A 217 2.77 -18.39 -12.62
C SER A 217 3.31 -17.93 -11.26
N ILE A 218 4.53 -17.39 -11.21
CA ILE A 218 5.10 -16.87 -9.95
C ILE A 218 4.29 -15.68 -9.42
N GLY A 219 3.91 -14.74 -10.30
CA GLY A 219 3.06 -13.61 -9.91
C GLY A 219 1.73 -14.07 -9.33
N THR A 220 1.06 -15.03 -9.96
CA THR A 220 -0.18 -15.62 -9.47
C THR A 220 -0.01 -16.31 -8.11
N ILE A 221 1.04 -17.13 -7.95
CA ILE A 221 1.35 -17.79 -6.67
C ILE A 221 1.61 -16.73 -5.58
N GLY A 222 2.43 -15.72 -5.86
CA GLY A 222 2.74 -14.63 -4.94
C GLY A 222 1.49 -13.84 -4.52
N CYS A 223 0.63 -13.49 -5.48
CA CYS A 223 -0.67 -12.85 -5.21
C CYS A 223 -1.55 -13.71 -4.31
N PHE A 224 -1.74 -14.98 -4.68
CA PHE A 224 -2.63 -15.88 -3.98
C PHE A 224 -2.18 -16.12 -2.54
N LEU A 225 -0.90 -16.45 -2.33
CA LEU A 225 -0.34 -16.68 -1.00
C LEU A 225 -0.40 -15.41 -0.14
N SER A 226 -0.06 -14.25 -0.71
CA SER A 226 -0.13 -12.98 0.02
C SER A 226 -1.57 -12.64 0.41
N LEU A 227 -2.53 -12.86 -0.50
CA LEU A 227 -3.95 -12.63 -0.24
C LEU A 227 -4.47 -13.55 0.86
N LEU A 228 -4.11 -14.83 0.87
CA LEU A 228 -4.48 -15.76 1.94
C LEU A 228 -3.99 -15.28 3.31
N VAL A 229 -2.75 -14.83 3.41
CA VAL A 229 -2.21 -14.31 4.68
C VAL A 229 -2.89 -13.00 5.09
N ILE A 230 -3.13 -12.09 4.14
CA ILE A 230 -3.89 -10.85 4.41
C ILE A 230 -5.28 -11.19 4.96
N LEU A 231 -6.02 -12.07 4.30
CA LEU A 231 -7.36 -12.49 4.75
C LEU A 231 -7.34 -13.19 6.11
N SER A 232 -6.28 -13.95 6.42
CA SER A 232 -6.12 -14.58 7.74
C SER A 232 -6.02 -13.58 8.89
N ASN A 233 -5.48 -12.38 8.62
CA ASN A 233 -5.37 -11.30 9.62
C ASN A 233 -6.71 -10.62 9.93
N PHE A 234 -7.70 -10.73 9.04
CA PHE A 234 -9.05 -10.18 9.24
C PHE A 234 -10.03 -11.18 9.90
N GLN A 235 -9.50 -12.21 10.58
CA GLN A 235 -10.29 -13.21 11.31
C GLN A 235 -11.40 -13.88 10.48
N VAL A 236 -11.18 -14.08 9.18
CA VAL A 236 -12.08 -14.88 8.34
C VAL A 236 -12.09 -16.32 8.88
N ASN A 237 -13.16 -16.71 9.56
CA ASN A 237 -13.30 -17.90 10.43
C ASN A 237 -12.69 -19.21 9.90
N PHE A 238 -12.71 -19.43 8.58
CA PHE A 238 -12.16 -20.64 7.97
C PHE A 238 -10.63 -20.59 7.83
N ILE A 239 -10.09 -19.45 7.42
CA ILE A 239 -8.67 -19.28 7.11
C ILE A 239 -7.85 -19.11 8.39
N SER A 240 -8.37 -18.37 9.37
CA SER A 240 -7.69 -18.11 10.65
C SER A 240 -7.41 -19.36 11.48
N ARG A 241 -8.13 -20.48 11.21
CA ARG A 241 -7.85 -21.78 11.85
C ARG A 241 -6.56 -22.43 11.37
N PHE A 242 -6.18 -22.21 10.11
CA PHE A 242 -5.00 -22.82 9.50
C PHE A 242 -3.81 -21.84 9.47
N LEU A 243 -4.09 -20.56 9.28
CA LEU A 243 -3.11 -19.48 9.17
C LEU A 243 -3.24 -18.56 10.38
N ILE A 244 -2.54 -18.90 11.46
CA ILE A 244 -2.43 -18.03 12.64
C ILE A 244 -1.47 -16.89 12.30
N PRO A 245 -1.88 -15.61 12.40
CA PRO A 245 -1.00 -14.47 12.12
C PRO A 245 0.26 -14.46 12.99
N GLY A 246 1.42 -14.51 12.34
CA GLY A 246 2.74 -14.64 12.95
C GLY A 246 3.11 -16.05 13.41
N GLY A 247 2.34 -17.07 13.04
CA GLY A 247 2.68 -18.47 13.31
C GLY A 247 3.83 -19.00 12.42
N PHE A 248 4.28 -20.22 12.69
CA PHE A 248 5.32 -20.89 11.90
C PHE A 248 4.92 -21.15 10.45
N PHE A 249 3.62 -21.35 10.18
CA PHE A 249 3.13 -21.57 8.83
C PHE A 249 3.31 -20.33 7.94
N GLU A 250 3.10 -19.11 8.48
CA GLU A 250 3.39 -17.86 7.77
C GLU A 250 4.89 -17.74 7.42
N LEU A 251 5.77 -18.10 8.37
CA LEU A 251 7.21 -18.11 8.14
C LEU A 251 7.61 -19.12 7.06
N PHE A 252 7.03 -20.32 7.08
CA PHE A 252 7.25 -21.33 6.05
C PHE A 252 6.86 -20.82 4.66
N LEU A 253 5.68 -20.20 4.52
CA LEU A 253 5.27 -19.57 3.26
C LEU A 253 6.25 -18.49 2.80
N ALA A 254 6.78 -17.69 3.73
CA ALA A 254 7.78 -16.67 3.40
C ALA A 254 9.08 -17.29 2.86
N PHE A 255 9.58 -18.38 3.44
CA PHE A 255 10.75 -19.10 2.92
C PHE A 255 10.51 -19.71 1.54
N CYS A 256 9.33 -20.28 1.30
CA CYS A 256 8.95 -20.76 -0.03
C CYS A 256 8.95 -19.63 -1.07
N LEU A 257 8.44 -18.45 -0.70
CA LEU A 257 8.46 -17.27 -1.57
C LEU A 257 9.89 -16.77 -1.81
N VAL A 258 10.80 -16.81 -0.83
CA VAL A 258 12.23 -16.49 -1.06
C VAL A 258 12.79 -17.40 -2.15
N GLY A 259 12.60 -18.72 -2.03
CA GLY A 259 13.07 -19.67 -3.03
C GLY A 259 12.53 -19.37 -4.44
N LEU A 260 11.22 -19.12 -4.54
CA LEU A 260 10.55 -18.76 -5.79
C LEU A 260 11.11 -17.46 -6.39
N TYR A 261 11.21 -16.39 -5.60
CA TYR A 261 11.67 -15.10 -6.13
C TYR A 261 13.18 -15.03 -6.38
N VAL A 262 14.01 -15.82 -5.68
CA VAL A 262 15.42 -16.01 -6.05
C VAL A 262 15.49 -16.60 -7.47
N THR A 263 14.74 -17.66 -7.74
CA THR A 263 14.72 -18.28 -9.08
C THR A 263 14.12 -17.34 -10.14
N ALA A 264 13.09 -16.57 -9.78
CA ALA A 264 12.49 -15.57 -10.65
C ALA A 264 13.49 -14.49 -11.07
N VAL A 265 14.25 -13.92 -10.11
CA VAL A 265 15.30 -12.93 -10.39
C VAL A 265 16.35 -13.54 -11.34
N ILE A 266 16.89 -14.72 -11.03
CA ILE A 266 17.95 -15.34 -11.84
C ILE A 266 17.51 -15.56 -13.29
N ILE A 267 16.29 -16.06 -13.51
CA ILE A 267 15.80 -16.43 -14.84
C ILE A 267 15.29 -15.20 -15.60
N LEU A 268 14.48 -14.37 -14.96
CA LEU A 268 13.71 -13.32 -15.64
C LEU A 268 14.51 -12.03 -15.83
N THR A 269 15.48 -11.73 -14.96
CA THR A 269 16.29 -10.49 -15.02
C THR A 269 17.69 -10.70 -15.61
N ARG A 270 17.97 -11.85 -16.23
CA ARG A 270 19.21 -12.06 -17.00
C ARG A 270 19.31 -11.08 -18.18
N ALA A 271 20.49 -10.94 -18.78
CA ALA A 271 20.71 -9.96 -19.87
C ALA A 271 19.69 -10.06 -21.03
N ASN A 272 19.27 -11.29 -21.38
CA ASN A 272 18.24 -11.57 -22.39
C ASN A 272 16.92 -12.05 -21.74
N GLY A 273 16.69 -11.70 -20.48
CA GLY A 273 15.49 -12.07 -19.75
C GLY A 273 14.36 -11.09 -20.02
N ILE A 274 13.13 -11.60 -20.04
CA ILE A 274 11.93 -10.82 -20.37
C ILE A 274 11.71 -9.61 -19.45
N ALA A 275 12.23 -9.64 -18.22
CA ALA A 275 12.09 -8.51 -17.31
C ALA A 275 12.97 -7.32 -17.72
N ASN A 276 14.06 -7.54 -18.45
CA ASN A 276 14.95 -6.45 -18.89
C ASN A 276 14.27 -5.54 -19.93
N GLU A 277 13.28 -6.06 -20.66
CA GLU A 277 12.54 -5.32 -21.68
C GLU A 277 11.36 -4.54 -21.08
N THR A 278 10.82 -5.01 -19.95
CA THR A 278 9.63 -4.42 -19.31
C THR A 278 9.97 -3.87 -17.93
N GLY A 279 10.11 -2.55 -17.81
CA GLY A 279 10.47 -1.88 -16.56
C GLY A 279 9.60 -2.29 -15.36
N ASN A 280 8.26 -2.31 -15.53
CA ASN A 280 7.34 -2.77 -14.49
C ASN A 280 7.65 -4.20 -14.00
N LEU A 281 7.90 -5.13 -14.92
CA LEU A 281 8.23 -6.51 -14.59
C LEU A 281 9.58 -6.57 -13.85
N TYR A 282 10.59 -5.84 -14.32
CA TYR A 282 11.89 -5.73 -13.66
C TYR A 282 11.77 -5.29 -12.21
N TYR A 283 11.19 -4.11 -11.99
CA TYR A 283 11.15 -3.51 -10.65
C TYR A 283 10.24 -4.30 -9.71
N SER A 284 9.11 -4.82 -10.20
CA SER A 284 8.19 -5.60 -9.36
C SER A 284 8.78 -6.95 -8.93
N ILE A 285 9.57 -7.63 -9.76
CA ILE A 285 10.31 -8.84 -9.37
C ILE A 285 11.30 -8.53 -8.25
N TRP A 286 12.07 -7.44 -8.37
CA TRP A 286 13.01 -7.02 -7.32
C TRP A 286 12.30 -6.61 -6.03
N VAL A 287 11.19 -5.90 -6.12
CA VAL A 287 10.36 -5.56 -4.94
C VAL A 287 9.84 -6.82 -4.27
N CYS A 288 9.38 -7.82 -5.02
CA CYS A 288 8.97 -9.10 -4.45
C CYS A 288 10.15 -9.80 -3.77
N PHE A 289 11.31 -9.88 -4.45
CA PHE A 289 12.52 -10.48 -3.90
C PHE A 289 12.92 -9.85 -2.56
N PHE A 290 13.13 -8.53 -2.51
CA PHE A 290 13.48 -7.86 -1.25
C PHE A 290 12.33 -7.89 -0.23
N GLY A 291 11.09 -7.86 -0.69
CA GLY A 291 9.88 -8.00 0.14
C GLY A 291 9.87 -9.30 0.92
N THR A 292 10.28 -10.42 0.32
CA THR A 292 10.35 -11.72 1.02
C THR A 292 11.37 -11.73 2.16
N PHE A 293 12.56 -11.13 1.98
CA PHE A 293 13.54 -10.99 3.06
C PHE A 293 13.05 -10.05 4.16
N TRP A 294 12.40 -8.94 3.78
CA TRP A 294 11.84 -8.00 4.73
C TRP A 294 10.77 -8.66 5.61
N LEU A 295 9.96 -9.54 5.03
CA LEU A 295 8.94 -10.33 5.71
C LEU A 295 9.55 -11.23 6.79
N ILE A 296 10.60 -11.99 6.45
CA ILE A 296 11.33 -12.83 7.41
C ILE A 296 11.93 -11.99 8.54
N ALA A 297 12.54 -10.84 8.21
CA ALA A 297 13.12 -9.94 9.20
C ALA A 297 12.06 -9.38 10.16
N LYS A 298 10.85 -9.06 9.66
CA LYS A 298 9.72 -8.59 10.48
C LYS A 298 9.14 -9.69 11.36
N TRP A 299 9.06 -10.91 10.85
CA TRP A 299 8.61 -12.06 11.62
C TRP A 299 9.53 -12.32 12.82
N ARG A 300 10.86 -12.28 12.64
CA ARG A 300 11.84 -12.48 13.72
C ARG A 300 11.66 -11.49 14.87
N ARG A 301 11.45 -10.21 14.57
CA ARG A 301 11.27 -9.18 15.61
C ARG A 301 10.03 -9.42 16.47
N LYS A 302 8.95 -9.98 15.89
CA LYS A 302 7.74 -10.34 16.64
C LYS A 302 8.06 -11.38 17.71
N ALA A 303 8.82 -12.43 17.35
CA ALA A 303 9.21 -13.51 18.27
C ALA A 303 10.02 -13.01 19.47
N GLU A 304 10.83 -11.96 19.29
CA GLU A 304 11.61 -11.34 20.37
C GLU A 304 10.75 -10.47 21.31
N THR A 305 9.68 -9.85 20.78
CA THR A 305 8.82 -8.92 21.55
C THR A 305 7.71 -9.59 22.34
N THR A 306 7.37 -10.86 22.09
CA THR A 306 6.43 -11.59 22.94
C THR A 306 7.12 -11.87 24.27
N PRO A 307 6.84 -11.10 25.33
CA PRO A 307 7.49 -11.33 26.61
C PRO A 307 7.07 -12.74 27.05
N GLN A 308 8.00 -13.49 27.63
CA GLN A 308 7.67 -14.73 28.36
C GLN A 308 6.92 -14.38 29.67
N SER A 309 5.85 -13.59 29.56
CA SER A 309 5.11 -13.10 30.70
C SER A 309 4.16 -14.18 31.20
N VAL A 310 4.52 -14.67 32.40
CA VAL A 310 3.64 -15.25 33.41
C VAL A 310 3.24 -16.72 33.23
N THR A 311 4.21 -17.62 33.33
CA THR A 311 4.00 -18.98 33.86
C THR A 311 4.46 -19.13 35.32
N ASN A 312 4.64 -18.02 36.06
CA ASN A 312 5.15 -18.05 37.44
C ASN A 312 4.16 -17.68 38.56
N ASP A 313 2.87 -17.43 38.27
CA ASP A 313 1.91 -16.98 39.31
C ASP A 313 0.97 -18.09 39.84
N HIS A 314 1.38 -19.36 39.80
CA HIS A 314 0.59 -20.47 40.37
C HIS A 314 1.31 -21.32 41.42
N ASN A 315 2.27 -20.74 42.16
CA ASN A 315 2.94 -21.44 43.26
C ASN A 315 2.90 -20.69 44.61
N ILE A 316 1.91 -19.83 44.85
CA ILE A 316 1.65 -19.26 46.17
C ILE A 316 0.14 -19.31 46.40
N ASP A 317 -0.34 -20.39 46.99
CA ASP A 317 -1.53 -20.45 47.88
C ASP A 317 -1.82 -21.92 48.23
N GLY A 318 -0.82 -22.57 48.82
CA GLY A 318 -0.94 -23.91 49.37
C GLY A 318 0.05 -24.05 50.51
N ASP A 319 -0.24 -23.39 51.62
CA ASP A 319 0.15 -23.73 53.00
C ASP A 319 -0.06 -22.50 53.88
N ASN A 320 -1.23 -22.40 54.52
CA ASN A 320 -1.48 -21.74 55.83
C ASN A 320 -2.99 -21.76 56.13
N LEU A 321 -3.50 -22.96 56.38
CA LEU A 321 -4.82 -23.19 56.98
C LEU A 321 -4.72 -24.25 58.08
N GLU A 322 -3.66 -24.18 58.89
CA GLU A 322 -3.61 -24.82 60.21
C GLU A 322 -3.30 -23.72 61.23
N ASP A 323 -4.10 -23.68 62.30
CA ASP A 323 -4.03 -22.83 63.49
C ASP A 323 -4.60 -21.39 63.40
N LEU A 324 -5.92 -21.27 63.64
CA LEU A 324 -6.54 -20.48 64.73
C LEU A 324 -8.08 -20.48 64.66
#